data_AF-A0A382AMI5-F1
#
_entry.id   AF-A0A382AMI5-F1
#
_cell.length_a   1.000
_cell.length_b   1.000
_cell.length_c   1.000
_cell.angle_alpha   90.00
_cell.angle_beta   90.00
_cell.angle_gamma   90.00
#
_symmetry.space_group_name_H-M   'P 1'
#
loop_
_entity.id
_entity.type
_entity.pdbx_description
1 polymer ?
#
loop_
_entity_poly.entity_id
_entity_poly.type
_entity_poly.pdbx_seq_one_letter_code
_entity_poly.pdbx_strand_id
1 'polypeptide(L)' 'MRECFRLHQHELLQPVDLVLVARRSIASRRFHSVERHFLALLKKAGLLPENAAPVYPAAL' A
#
# COMPACT_ATOMS: atom_id res chain seq x y z
N MET A 1 -4.47 2.95 -5.34
CA MET A 1 -3.20 3.65 -5.04
C MET A 1 -3.41 4.90 -4.23
N ARG A 2 -4.06 5.96 -4.75
CA ARG A 2 -4.40 7.15 -3.94
C ARG A 2 -5.15 6.79 -2.65
N GLU A 3 -6.12 5.90 -2.76
CA GLU A 3 -6.87 5.42 -1.60
C GLU A 3 -6.02 4.60 -0.63
N CYS A 4 -5.15 3.72 -1.13
CA CYS A 4 -4.20 2.99 -0.28
C CYS A 4 -3.30 3.95 0.50
N PHE A 5 -2.80 5.00 -0.16
CA PHE A 5 -2.03 6.04 0.53
C PHE A 5 -2.88 6.75 1.59
N ARG A 6 -4.10 7.18 1.26
CA ARG A 6 -5.00 7.87 2.20
C ARG A 6 -5.22 7.07 3.48
N LEU A 7 -5.40 5.75 3.37
CA LEU A 7 -5.64 4.85 4.49
C LEU A 7 -4.40 4.64 5.37
N HIS A 8 -3.21 4.52 4.76
CA HIS A 8 -1.99 4.13 5.46
C HIS A 8 -0.99 5.27 5.70
N GLN A 9 -1.27 6.50 5.26
CA GLN A 9 -0.35 7.64 5.42
C GLN A 9 0.04 7.90 6.88
N HIS A 10 -0.86 7.59 7.82
CA HIS A 10 -0.64 7.75 9.26
C HIS A 10 0.27 6.67 9.87
N GLU A 11 0.55 5.59 9.13
CA GLU A 11 1.43 4.49 9.55
C GLU A 11 2.86 4.67 9.04
N LEU A 12 3.13 5.70 8.22
CA LEU A 12 4.47 5.98 7.71
C LEU A 12 5.41 6.31 8.87
N LEU A 13 6.58 5.65 8.90
CA LEU A 13 7.55 5.78 9.98
C LEU A 13 8.23 7.16 10.04
N GLN A 14 8.15 7.92 8.95
CA GLN A 14 8.71 9.25 8.81
C GLN A 14 7.99 10.03 7.69
N PRO A 15 8.07 11.38 7.71
CA PRO A 15 7.63 12.19 6.58
C PRO A 15 8.40 11.81 5.30
N VAL A 16 7.69 11.67 4.18
CA VAL A 16 8.29 11.33 2.88
C VAL A 16 7.56 12.03 1.74
N ASP A 17 8.31 12.37 0.69
CA ASP A 17 7.76 12.67 -0.62
C ASP A 17 7.62 11.36 -1.41
N LEU A 18 6.37 10.98 -1.73
CA LEU A 18 6.07 9.67 -2.32
C LEU A 18 5.54 9.81 -3.77
N VAL A 19 6.25 9.23 -4.73
CA VAL A 19 5.80 9.09 -6.12
C VAL A 19 5.47 7.62 -6.40
N LEU A 20 4.19 7.33 -6.68
CA LEU A 20 3.71 5.98 -7.00
C LEU A 20 3.49 5.82 -8.51
N VAL A 21 4.27 4.95 -9.15
CA VAL A 21 4.14 4.64 -10.58
C VAL A 21 3.45 3.30 -10.78
N ALA A 22 2.29 3.30 -11.43
CA ALA A 22 1.58 2.07 -11.78
C ALA A 22 2.18 1.39 -13.00
N ARG A 23 2.61 0.12 -12.84
CA ARG A 23 2.92 -0.77 -13.97
C ARG A 23 1.64 -1.33 -14.61
N ARG A 24 1.66 -1.62 -15.92
CA ARG A 24 0.51 -2.15 -16.69
C ARG A 24 -0.19 -3.35 -16.02
N SER A 25 0.56 -4.22 -15.35
CA SER A 25 0.06 -5.41 -14.67
C SER A 25 -0.84 -5.13 -13.44
N ILE A 26 -0.98 -3.86 -13.03
CA ILE A 26 -1.88 -3.47 -11.93
C ILE A 26 -3.27 -3.06 -12.40
N ALA A 27 -3.45 -2.77 -13.70
CA ALA A 27 -4.67 -2.21 -14.24
C ALA A 27 -5.90 -3.13 -14.07
N SER A 28 -5.71 -4.45 -14.12
CA SER A 28 -6.78 -5.45 -13.97
C SER A 28 -6.97 -5.95 -12.53
N ARG A 29 -6.23 -5.39 -11.56
CA ARG A 29 -6.26 -5.88 -10.17
C ARG A 29 -7.35 -5.19 -9.37
N ARG A 30 -8.06 -5.98 -8.57
CA ARG A 30 -9.01 -5.46 -7.56
C ARG A 30 -8.25 -4.70 -6.47
N PHE A 31 -8.96 -3.78 -5.81
CA PHE A 31 -8.43 -2.93 -4.74
C PHE A 31 -7.59 -3.70 -3.72
N HIS A 32 -8.12 -4.81 -3.20
CA HIS A 32 -7.45 -5.60 -2.16
C HIS A 32 -6.09 -6.16 -2.62
N SER A 33 -5.93 -6.50 -3.91
CA SER A 33 -4.62 -6.87 -4.44
C SER A 33 -3.68 -5.67 -4.61
N VAL A 34 -4.21 -4.47 -4.89
CA VAL A 34 -3.43 -3.24 -4.98
C VAL A 34 -2.93 -2.82 -3.60
N GLU A 35 -3.79 -2.87 -2.58
CA GLU A 35 -3.46 -2.58 -1.18
C GLU A 35 -2.37 -3.51 -0.65
N ARG A 36 -2.49 -4.83 -0.89
CA ARG A 36 -1.44 -5.79 -0.52
C ARG A 36 -0.09 -5.49 -1.15
N HIS A 37 -0.07 -5.15 -2.44
CA HIS A 37 1.18 -4.79 -3.12
C HIS A 37 1.77 -3.48 -2.59
N PHE A 38 0.92 -2.50 -2.28
CA PHE A 38 1.32 -1.24 -1.69
C PHE A 38 2.00 -1.46 -0.34
N LEU A 39 1.35 -2.19 0.58
CA LEU A 39 1.91 -2.51 1.90
C LEU A 39 3.22 -3.30 1.79
N ALA A 40 3.26 -4.34 0.95
CA ALA A 40 4.47 -5.14 0.76
C ALA A 40 5.65 -4.31 0.22
N LEU A 41 5.40 -3.39 -0.72
CA LEU A 41 6.42 -2.52 -1.28
C LEU A 41 6.98 -1.56 -0.21
N LEU A 42 6.11 -0.93 0.56
CA LEU A 42 6.50 0.05 1.57
C LEU A 42 7.21 -0.58 2.78
N LYS A 43 6.80 -1.77 3.22
CA LYS A 43 7.54 -2.56 4.22
C LYS A 43 8.94 -2.89 3.73
N LYS A 44 9.05 -3.41 2.49
CA LYS A 44 10.34 -3.70 1.87
C LYS A 44 11.24 -2.46 1.76
N ALA A 45 10.65 -1.29 1.58
CA ALA A 45 11.36 -0.01 1.54
C ALA A 45 11.67 0.57 2.94
N GLY A 46 11.27 -0.09 4.04
CA GLY A 46 11.46 0.40 5.40
C GLY A 46 10.61 1.63 5.75
N LEU A 47 9.50 1.84 5.02
CA LEU A 47 8.64 3.02 5.17
C LEU A 47 7.39 2.76 6.03
N LEU A 48 7.07 1.49 6.29
CA LEU A 48 5.97 1.06 7.15
C LEU A 48 6.47 0.05 8.19
N PRO A 49 5.79 -0.07 9.34
CA PRO A 49 6.08 -1.12 10.30
C PRO A 49 5.70 -2.50 9.74
N GLU A 50 6.41 -3.54 10.19
CA GLU A 50 6.20 -4.93 9.72
C GLU A 50 4.77 -5.44 9.99
N ASN A 51 4.09 -4.91 11.00
CA ASN A 51 2.73 -5.29 11.36
C ASN A 51 1.63 -4.52 10.60
N ALA A 52 1.96 -3.55 9.74
CA ALA A 52 0.97 -2.81 8.94
C ALA A 52 0.09 -3.79 8.13
N ALA A 53 -1.22 -3.69 8.24
CA ALA A 53 -2.16 -4.68 7.71
C ALA A 53 -3.20 -4.02 6.79
N PRO A 54 -3.78 -4.77 5.83
CA PRO A 54 -4.89 -4.26 5.01
C PRO A 54 -6.05 -3.78 5.88
N VAL A 55 -6.68 -2.66 5.50
CA VAL A 55 -7.83 -2.11 6.24
C VAL A 55 -9.07 -2.96 6.03
N TYR A 56 -9.27 -3.44 4.79
CA TYR A 56 -10.37 -4.34 4.48
C TYR A 56 -9.85 -5.77 4.46
N PRO A 57 -10.43 -6.72 5.20
CA PRO A 57 -10.05 -8.11 5.09
C PRO A 57 -10.35 -8.65 3.69
N ALA A 58 -9.55 -9.63 3.23
CA ALA A 58 -9.86 -10.33 1.99
C ALA A 58 -11.20 -11.03 2.20
N ALA A 59 -12.20 -10.75 1.35
CA ALA A 59 -13.42 -11.54 1.34
C ALA A 59 -13.02 -13.03 1.16
N LEU A 60 -13.52 -13.89 2.04
CA LEU A 60 -13.40 -15.35 1.96
C LEU A 60 -13.89 -15.86 0.59
#